data_AF-A0A9P5T2L8-F1
#
_entry.id   AF-A0A9P5T2L8-F1
#
_cell.length_a   1.000
_cell.length_b   1.000
_cell.length_c   1.000
_cell.angle_alpha   90.00
_cell.angle_beta   90.00
_cell.angle_gamma   90.00
#
_symmetry.space_group_name_H-M   'P 1'
#
loop_
_entity.id
_entity.type
_entity.pdbx_description
1 polymer ?
#
loop_
_entity_poly.entity_id
_entity_poly.type
_entity_poly.pdbx_seq_one_letter_code
_entity_poly.pdbx_strand_id
1 'polypeptide(L)'
;MSQLTESKTTTLDVLIAQKPGKSIPVPYKDHEPIFFLIQRISSLLGERNDGKIQLRELYMNGVPLRDEQESIARYRTFGSMLTYKAHTKRTLRIQSPIQTFSWVYDPEMTVSNLKCAIQDAKGYSVYDWRLVFRGKQLEDERPLREYNIHHESTVHLVQRLRGGSCGPAPSIQFSDVSDTKSIRKLGFSKFAPRGRTACKGTNIECKCECTPDHRVICRKYFGIIELSEATFICPNCHRHDTIVPVTVGFWACKYRFHGIKINGQQYTSEWKDVNESDLFQMFDPSKQTTWKRLVIESARLGAPDDCTICLEPMHTAKSLHCGHRFHQACYNKWNSSCPLCRFNQSQNTNALILGNTPRLY
;
A
#
# COMPACT_ATOMS: atom_id res chain seq x y z
N MET A 1 26.58 -50.82 -4.99
CA MET A 1 27.26 -49.62 -5.53
C MET A 1 26.19 -48.59 -5.86
N SER A 2 25.84 -47.74 -4.89
CA SER A 2 24.95 -46.60 -5.08
C SER A 2 25.71 -45.49 -5.79
N GLN A 3 25.36 -45.19 -7.04
CA GLN A 3 25.87 -44.02 -7.76
C GLN A 3 25.34 -42.75 -7.07
N LEU A 4 26.21 -42.08 -6.32
CA LEU A 4 26.03 -40.70 -5.91
C LEU A 4 26.12 -39.84 -7.18
N THR A 5 25.01 -39.25 -7.60
CA THR A 5 25.00 -38.24 -8.65
C THR A 5 25.72 -36.99 -8.15
N GLU A 6 26.91 -36.71 -8.69
CA GLU A 6 27.63 -35.45 -8.47
C GLU A 6 26.75 -34.27 -8.94
N SER A 7 26.31 -33.43 -8.01
CA SER A 7 25.64 -32.19 -8.35
C SER A 7 26.63 -31.26 -9.06
N LYS A 8 26.43 -31.00 -10.36
CA LYS A 8 27.17 -29.96 -11.11
C LYS A 8 27.15 -28.66 -10.29
N THR A 9 28.33 -28.19 -9.91
CA THR A 9 28.48 -26.96 -9.13
C THR A 9 28.66 -25.80 -10.11
N THR A 10 27.68 -24.91 -10.17
CA THR A 10 27.69 -23.73 -11.04
C THR A 10 28.24 -22.53 -10.25
N THR A 11 28.90 -21.57 -10.90
CA THR A 11 29.46 -20.37 -10.24
C THR A 11 28.69 -19.10 -10.62
N LEU A 12 28.39 -18.26 -9.64
CA LEU A 12 27.80 -16.93 -9.83
C LEU A 12 28.84 -15.85 -9.54
N ASP A 13 28.92 -14.84 -10.41
CA ASP A 13 29.64 -13.61 -10.10
C ASP A 13 28.74 -12.67 -9.29
N VAL A 14 29.15 -12.41 -8.04
CA VAL A 14 28.40 -11.59 -7.10
C VAL A 14 29.12 -10.26 -6.91
N LEU A 15 28.47 -9.16 -7.29
CA LEU A 15 28.95 -7.80 -7.05
C LEU A 15 28.92 -7.46 -5.57
N ILE A 16 29.91 -6.71 -5.11
CA ILE A 16 29.97 -6.21 -3.74
C ILE A 16 29.48 -4.76 -3.71
N ALA A 17 28.36 -4.52 -3.03
CA ALA A 17 27.84 -3.17 -2.83
C ALA A 17 28.90 -2.26 -2.22
N GLN A 18 28.90 -0.98 -2.63
CA GLN A 18 29.86 0.05 -2.20
C GLN A 18 31.32 -0.21 -2.61
N LYS A 19 31.61 -1.21 -3.45
CA LYS A 19 32.93 -1.46 -4.05
C LYS A 19 32.80 -1.58 -5.57
N PRO A 20 32.79 -0.44 -6.31
CA PRO A 20 32.58 -0.43 -7.75
C PRO A 20 33.54 -1.37 -8.49
N GLY A 21 33.02 -2.16 -9.43
CA GLY A 21 33.81 -3.09 -10.25
C GLY A 21 34.31 -4.34 -9.53
N LYS A 22 34.05 -4.52 -8.23
CA LYS A 22 34.44 -5.71 -7.48
C LYS A 22 33.33 -6.76 -7.51
N SER A 23 33.59 -7.89 -8.14
CA SER A 23 32.81 -9.13 -8.00
C SER A 23 33.64 -10.22 -7.34
N ILE A 24 32.96 -11.23 -6.80
CA ILE A 24 33.58 -12.48 -6.38
C ILE A 24 32.86 -13.66 -7.04
N PRO A 25 33.58 -14.70 -7.49
CA PRO A 25 32.97 -15.93 -7.96
C PRO A 25 32.52 -16.76 -6.76
N VAL A 26 31.26 -17.18 -6.77
CA VAL A 26 30.65 -17.94 -5.68
C VAL A 26 30.06 -19.22 -6.25
N PRO A 27 30.59 -20.40 -5.87
CA PRO A 27 29.97 -21.66 -6.27
C PRO A 27 28.61 -21.76 -5.58
N TYR A 28 27.61 -22.29 -6.27
CA TYR A 28 26.28 -22.51 -5.72
C TYR A 28 25.67 -23.82 -6.23
N LYS A 29 24.63 -24.29 -5.51
CA LYS A 29 23.81 -25.43 -5.91
C LYS A 29 22.40 -24.93 -6.23
N ASP A 30 21.83 -25.32 -7.36
CA ASP A 30 20.52 -24.82 -7.81
C ASP A 30 19.43 -24.90 -6.74
N HIS A 31 19.39 -25.99 -5.98
CA HIS A 31 18.37 -26.25 -4.96
C HIS A 31 18.76 -25.85 -3.54
N GLU A 32 19.92 -25.21 -3.32
CA GLU A 32 20.25 -24.76 -1.97
C GLU A 32 19.48 -23.48 -1.61
N PRO A 33 19.04 -23.36 -0.34
CA PRO A 33 18.54 -22.10 0.21
C PRO A 33 19.51 -20.94 0.00
N ILE A 34 18.97 -19.76 -0.33
CA ILE A 34 19.71 -18.49 -0.45
C ILE A 34 20.57 -18.22 0.80
N PHE A 35 20.12 -18.63 1.99
CA PHE A 35 20.86 -18.57 3.24
C PHE A 35 22.29 -19.13 3.12
N PHE A 36 22.47 -20.30 2.51
CA PHE A 36 23.79 -20.92 2.37
C PHE A 36 24.68 -20.15 1.40
N LEU A 37 24.09 -19.53 0.37
CA LEU A 37 24.81 -18.68 -0.56
C LEU A 37 25.34 -17.42 0.16
N ILE A 38 24.51 -16.78 0.99
CA ILE A 38 24.88 -15.62 1.81
C ILE A 38 26.02 -15.97 2.78
N GLN A 39 25.93 -17.11 3.48
CA GLN A 39 27.00 -17.58 4.37
C GLN A 39 28.32 -17.79 3.62
N ARG A 40 28.26 -18.35 2.41
CA ARG A 40 29.43 -18.62 1.58
C ARG A 40 30.10 -17.33 1.11
N ILE A 41 29.32 -16.35 0.64
CA ILE A 41 29.81 -15.02 0.26
C ILE A 41 30.54 -14.36 1.43
N SER A 42 29.91 -14.36 2.60
CA SER A 42 30.49 -13.76 3.80
C SER A 42 31.83 -14.39 4.20
N SER A 43 31.91 -15.73 4.14
CA SER A 43 33.15 -16.48 4.37
C SER A 43 34.24 -16.11 3.38
N LEU A 44 33.93 -16.04 2.09
CA LEU A 44 34.87 -15.66 1.02
C LEU A 44 35.38 -14.22 1.17
N LEU A 45 34.56 -13.31 1.71
CA LEU A 45 34.94 -11.93 1.99
C LEU A 45 35.77 -11.78 3.27
N GLY A 46 35.97 -12.85 4.04
CA GLY A 46 36.70 -12.82 5.30
C GLY A 46 36.02 -11.96 6.37
N GLU A 47 34.69 -11.81 6.30
CA GLU A 47 33.93 -11.01 7.26
C GLU A 47 33.99 -11.67 8.65
N ARG A 48 34.69 -11.02 9.58
CA ARG A 48 34.73 -11.47 10.98
C ARG A 48 33.46 -11.07 11.70
N ASN A 49 33.02 -11.90 12.64
CA ASN A 49 31.93 -11.58 13.56
C ASN A 49 32.47 -10.60 14.61
N ASP A 50 32.52 -9.32 14.27
CA ASP A 50 33.11 -8.22 15.06
C ASP A 50 32.21 -7.75 16.21
N GLY A 51 31.24 -8.58 16.63
CA GLY A 51 30.24 -8.25 17.65
C GLY A 51 29.16 -7.28 17.16
N LYS A 52 29.27 -6.71 15.96
CA LYS A 52 28.19 -5.97 15.30
C LYS A 52 27.29 -6.97 14.59
N ILE A 53 25.99 -6.91 14.87
CA ILE A 53 25.04 -7.72 14.11
C ILE A 53 25.10 -7.21 12.66
N GLN A 54 25.47 -8.05 11.70
CA GLN A 54 25.52 -7.70 10.27
C GLN A 54 24.27 -8.28 9.60
N LEU A 55 23.48 -7.45 8.92
CA LEU A 55 22.47 -7.92 7.99
C LEU A 55 23.13 -8.09 6.63
N ARG A 56 22.91 -9.25 6.02
CA ARG A 56 23.52 -9.63 4.75
C ARG A 56 22.41 -9.93 3.78
N GLU A 57 22.33 -9.15 2.72
CA GLU A 57 21.24 -9.26 1.75
C GLU A 57 21.81 -9.48 0.35
N LEU A 58 21.08 -10.26 -0.43
CA LEU A 58 21.30 -10.41 -1.85
C LEU A 58 20.23 -9.67 -2.62
N TYR A 59 20.66 -9.00 -3.69
CA TYR A 59 19.80 -8.25 -4.59
C TYR A 59 19.96 -8.81 -5.99
N MET A 60 18.85 -8.93 -6.71
CA MET A 60 18.83 -9.23 -8.14
C MET A 60 18.20 -8.04 -8.86
N ASN A 61 18.94 -7.42 -9.79
CA ASN A 61 18.50 -6.23 -10.51
C ASN A 61 18.00 -5.09 -9.59
N GLY A 62 18.63 -4.94 -8.41
CA GLY A 62 18.24 -3.93 -7.41
C GLY A 62 17.08 -4.33 -6.48
N VAL A 63 16.47 -5.51 -6.67
CA VAL A 63 15.38 -6.03 -5.83
C VAL A 63 15.94 -7.03 -4.80
N PRO A 64 15.65 -6.87 -3.50
CA PRO A 64 16.16 -7.78 -2.47
C PRO A 64 15.48 -9.15 -2.53
N LEU A 65 16.28 -10.21 -2.38
CA LEU A 65 15.83 -11.59 -2.23
C LEU A 65 15.43 -11.83 -0.77
N ARG A 66 14.14 -11.63 -0.44
CA ARG A 66 13.64 -11.55 0.95
C ARG A 66 13.48 -12.90 1.65
N ASP A 67 13.25 -13.98 0.92
CA ASP A 67 13.10 -15.31 1.50
C ASP A 67 14.41 -16.09 1.39
N GLU A 68 15.17 -16.13 2.48
CA GLU A 68 16.45 -16.84 2.53
C GLU A 68 16.30 -18.36 2.49
N GLN A 69 15.09 -18.91 2.71
CA GLN A 69 14.81 -20.34 2.63
C GLN A 69 14.49 -20.80 1.21
N GLU A 70 14.15 -19.88 0.31
CA GLU A 70 13.92 -20.21 -1.09
C GLU A 70 15.22 -20.61 -1.80
N SER A 71 15.06 -21.52 -2.76
CA SER A 71 16.15 -21.95 -3.64
C SER A 71 16.47 -20.86 -4.66
N ILE A 72 17.77 -20.60 -4.84
CA ILE A 72 18.26 -19.61 -5.81
C ILE A 72 17.85 -19.91 -7.26
N ALA A 73 17.65 -21.19 -7.63
CA ALA A 73 17.16 -21.59 -8.95
C ALA A 73 15.78 -21.00 -9.29
N ARG A 74 14.97 -20.65 -8.29
CA ARG A 74 13.66 -19.98 -8.51
C ARG A 74 13.81 -18.62 -9.19
N TYR A 75 14.96 -17.97 -9.01
CA TYR A 75 15.20 -16.61 -9.50
C TYR A 75 15.83 -16.56 -10.91
N ARG A 76 15.89 -17.71 -11.63
CA ARG A 76 16.41 -17.81 -13.02
C ARG A 76 17.72 -17.01 -13.22
N THR A 77 18.71 -17.27 -12.36
CA THR A 77 20.00 -16.55 -12.31
C THR A 77 20.87 -16.64 -13.56
N PHE A 78 20.45 -17.34 -14.63
CA PHE A 78 21.21 -17.47 -15.87
C PHE A 78 21.51 -16.10 -16.48
N GLY A 79 22.78 -15.68 -16.39
CA GLY A 79 23.28 -14.39 -16.90
C GLY A 79 22.92 -13.16 -16.05
N SER A 80 22.26 -13.33 -14.90
CA SER A 80 21.86 -12.21 -14.03
C SER A 80 22.88 -11.99 -12.92
N MET A 81 23.34 -10.75 -12.77
CA MET A 81 24.36 -10.37 -11.79
C MET A 81 23.72 -10.10 -10.42
N LEU A 82 24.13 -10.85 -9.40
CA LEU A 82 23.68 -10.64 -8.03
C LEU A 82 24.52 -9.54 -7.37
N THR A 83 23.91 -8.75 -6.50
CA THR A 83 24.63 -7.79 -5.64
C THR A 83 24.48 -8.18 -4.19
N TYR A 84 25.62 -8.34 -3.51
CA TYR A 84 25.71 -8.59 -2.08
C TYR A 84 25.94 -7.28 -1.33
N LYS A 85 25.12 -7.03 -0.30
CA LYS A 85 25.28 -5.88 0.61
C LYS A 85 25.33 -6.39 2.06
N ALA A 86 26.52 -6.35 2.65
CA ALA A 86 26.68 -6.44 4.10
C ALA A 86 26.52 -5.05 4.71
N HIS A 87 25.68 -4.92 5.72
CA HIS A 87 25.56 -3.69 6.48
C HIS A 87 25.30 -4.01 7.95
N THR A 88 25.73 -3.11 8.84
CA THR A 88 25.47 -3.26 10.26
C THR A 88 23.96 -3.24 10.48
N LYS A 89 23.40 -4.33 10.99
CA LYS A 89 22.01 -4.44 11.43
C LYS A 89 21.81 -3.47 12.59
N ARG A 90 21.10 -2.39 12.31
CA ARG A 90 20.67 -1.43 13.32
C ARG A 90 19.21 -1.69 13.62
N THR A 91 18.88 -1.75 14.90
CA THR A 91 17.53 -1.93 15.40
C THR A 91 17.06 -0.64 16.06
N LEU A 92 15.80 -0.28 15.83
CA LEU A 92 15.07 0.72 16.62
C LEU A 92 14.11 0.00 17.53
N ARG A 93 13.95 0.51 18.75
CA ARG A 93 12.79 0.17 19.57
C ARG A 93 11.67 1.12 19.22
N ILE A 94 10.63 0.60 18.59
CA ILE A 94 9.42 1.35 18.30
C ILE A 94 8.48 1.14 19.48
N GLN A 95 8.24 2.20 20.24
CA GLN A 95 7.31 2.18 21.37
C GLN A 95 5.98 2.80 20.96
N SER A 96 4.94 1.98 20.82
CA SER A 96 3.56 2.44 20.65
C SER A 96 2.79 2.41 21.98
N PRO A 97 1.57 2.97 22.06
CA PRO A 97 0.74 2.88 23.26
C PRO A 97 0.34 1.45 23.65
N ILE A 98 0.34 0.52 22.69
CA ILE A 98 -0.19 -0.84 22.86
C ILE A 98 0.95 -1.85 23.02
N GLN A 99 2.11 -1.59 22.41
CA GLN A 99 3.24 -2.53 22.41
C GLN A 99 4.56 -1.84 22.09
N THR A 100 5.66 -2.45 22.53
CA THR A 100 7.01 -2.12 22.07
C THR A 100 7.52 -3.24 21.18
N PHE A 101 8.10 -2.92 20.04
CA PHE A 101 8.69 -3.88 19.12
C PHE A 101 9.96 -3.34 18.47
N SER A 102 10.83 -4.24 18.02
CA SER A 102 12.08 -3.86 17.37
C SER A 102 11.93 -3.85 15.85
N TRP A 103 12.54 -2.87 15.19
CA TRP A 103 12.55 -2.73 13.74
C TRP A 103 13.98 -2.61 13.21
N VAL A 104 14.32 -3.34 12.14
CA VAL A 104 15.62 -3.20 11.48
C VAL A 104 15.56 -2.02 10.51
N TYR A 105 16.54 -1.12 10.57
CA TYR A 105 16.56 0.08 9.74
C TYR A 105 17.93 0.36 9.11
N ASP A 106 17.90 1.06 7.98
CA ASP A 106 19.06 1.68 7.34
C ASP A 106 19.08 3.19 7.70
N PRO A 107 20.20 3.79 8.15
CA PRO A 107 20.27 5.22 8.44
C PRO A 107 19.89 6.14 7.26
N GLU A 108 20.06 5.64 6.03
CA GLU A 108 19.70 6.35 4.80
C GLU A 108 18.20 6.26 4.49
N MET A 109 17.47 5.37 5.17
CA MET A 109 16.02 5.24 5.01
C MET A 109 15.32 6.53 5.44
N THR A 110 14.37 6.99 4.63
CA THR A 110 13.48 8.10 4.99
C THR A 110 12.47 7.67 6.05
N VAL A 111 11.95 8.63 6.81
CA VAL A 111 10.90 8.39 7.80
C VAL A 111 9.64 7.81 7.15
N SER A 112 9.30 8.24 5.93
CA SER A 112 8.22 7.67 5.11
C SER A 112 8.44 6.18 4.84
N ASN A 113 9.64 5.80 4.39
CA ASN A 113 9.98 4.40 4.12
C ASN A 113 9.90 3.52 5.38
N LEU A 114 10.34 4.05 6.53
CA LEU A 114 10.19 3.35 7.81
C LEU A 114 8.71 3.14 8.18
N LYS A 115 7.85 4.15 7.98
CA LYS A 115 6.41 4.02 8.22
C LYS A 115 5.78 2.98 7.29
N CYS A 116 6.07 3.02 5.99
CA CYS A 116 5.59 2.01 5.05
C CYS A 116 6.02 0.59 5.47
N ALA A 117 7.28 0.41 5.86
CA ALA A 117 7.78 -0.88 6.30
C ALA A 117 7.04 -1.41 7.55
N ILE A 118 6.77 -0.52 8.53
CA ILE A 118 5.97 -0.86 9.72
C ILE A 118 4.52 -1.16 9.34
N GLN A 119 3.93 -0.40 8.40
CA GLN A 119 2.57 -0.62 7.88
C GLN A 119 2.43 -2.01 7.28
N ASP A 120 3.34 -2.36 6.38
CA ASP A 120 3.30 -3.62 5.63
C ASP A 120 3.35 -4.83 6.56
N ALA A 121 4.15 -4.75 7.64
CA ALA A 121 4.27 -5.87 8.57
C ALA A 121 3.18 -5.93 9.64
N LYS A 122 2.53 -4.80 9.96
CA LYS A 122 1.55 -4.75 11.05
C LYS A 122 0.10 -4.62 10.58
N GLY A 123 -0.12 -4.29 9.31
CA GLY A 123 -1.44 -4.30 8.68
C GLY A 123 -2.37 -3.15 9.08
N TYR A 124 -1.88 -2.13 9.80
CA TYR A 124 -2.66 -0.94 10.15
C TYR A 124 -2.04 0.33 9.54
N SER A 125 -2.92 1.25 9.09
CA SER A 125 -2.51 2.54 8.52
C SER A 125 -1.73 3.36 9.55
N VAL A 126 -0.44 3.61 9.28
CA VAL A 126 0.42 4.44 10.13
C VAL A 126 0.44 5.91 9.70
N TYR A 127 -0.36 6.29 8.69
CA TYR A 127 -0.49 7.68 8.24
C TYR A 127 -1.08 8.61 9.31
N ASP A 128 -1.84 8.09 10.26
CA ASP A 128 -2.37 8.84 11.41
C ASP A 128 -1.40 8.91 12.61
N TRP A 129 -0.24 8.26 12.50
CA TRP A 129 0.73 8.09 13.58
C TRP A 129 1.99 8.92 13.28
N ARG A 130 2.51 9.60 14.30
CA ARG A 130 3.76 10.34 14.20
C ARG A 130 4.87 9.56 14.89
N LEU A 131 6.01 9.45 14.22
CA LEU A 131 7.25 9.02 14.86
C LEU A 131 7.84 10.24 15.57
N VAL A 132 8.13 10.08 16.86
CA VAL A 132 8.70 11.12 17.72
C VAL A 132 9.99 10.58 18.33
N PHE A 133 11.07 11.34 18.19
CA PHE A 133 12.36 11.03 18.78
C PHE A 133 12.88 12.23 19.56
N ARG A 134 13.25 12.03 20.83
CA ARG A 134 13.74 13.09 21.74
C ARG A 134 12.85 14.35 21.76
N GLY A 135 11.54 14.16 21.78
CA GLY A 135 10.56 15.25 21.78
C GLY A 135 10.34 15.93 20.42
N LYS A 136 11.11 15.57 19.38
CA LYS A 136 10.94 16.10 18.02
C LYS A 136 10.15 15.12 17.16
N GLN A 137 9.12 15.62 16.48
CA GLN A 137 8.43 14.86 15.44
C GLN A 137 9.35 14.68 14.22
N LEU A 138 9.44 13.46 13.71
CA LEU A 138 10.18 13.16 12.49
C LEU A 138 9.37 13.55 11.24
N GLU A 139 10.04 14.18 10.27
CA GLU A 139 9.54 14.59 8.96
C GLU A 139 9.73 13.48 7.92
N ASP A 140 8.68 13.21 7.12
CA ASP A 140 8.58 12.03 6.25
C ASP A 140 9.68 11.90 5.20
N GLU A 141 10.10 13.01 4.60
CA GLU A 141 11.10 13.04 3.51
C GLU A 141 12.54 13.08 3.99
N ARG A 142 12.79 13.20 5.31
CA ARG A 142 14.15 13.24 5.86
C ARG A 142 14.66 11.84 6.18
N PRO A 143 15.95 11.55 5.92
CA PRO A 143 16.57 10.29 6.32
C PRO A 143 16.76 10.21 7.85
N LEU A 144 16.69 8.99 8.40
CA LEU A 144 16.80 8.74 9.84
C LEU A 144 18.14 9.24 10.44
N ARG A 145 19.22 9.22 9.65
CA ARG A 145 20.54 9.73 10.06
C ARG A 145 20.52 11.19 10.50
N GLU A 146 19.67 12.03 9.91
CA GLU A 146 19.61 13.47 10.23
C GLU A 146 19.08 13.75 11.64
N TYR A 147 18.43 12.76 12.27
CA TYR A 147 17.89 12.88 13.62
C TYR A 147 18.84 12.34 14.70
N ASN A 148 20.06 11.93 14.33
CA ASN A 148 21.02 11.26 15.23
C ASN A 148 20.39 10.05 15.93
N ILE A 149 19.62 9.27 15.16
CA ILE A 149 19.06 8.01 15.61
C ILE A 149 20.14 6.94 15.48
N HIS A 150 20.39 6.20 16.57
CA HIS A 150 21.43 5.19 16.67
C HIS A 150 20.84 3.79 16.92
N HIS A 151 21.67 2.76 16.89
CA HIS A 151 21.28 1.40 17.27
C HIS A 151 20.64 1.40 18.67
N GLU A 152 19.55 0.65 18.84
CA GLU A 152 18.75 0.56 20.06
C GLU A 152 18.11 1.88 20.54
N SER A 153 18.08 2.91 19.69
CA SER A 153 17.32 4.13 20.00
C SER A 153 15.83 3.83 20.08
N THR A 154 15.16 4.43 21.07
CA THR A 154 13.70 4.35 21.21
C THR A 154 13.04 5.47 20.44
N VAL A 155 12.20 5.11 19.47
CA VAL A 155 11.34 6.04 18.73
C VAL A 155 9.90 5.79 19.17
N HIS A 156 9.22 6.85 19.60
CA HIS A 156 7.84 6.76 20.04
C HIS A 156 6.92 6.87 18.83
N LEU A 157 6.12 5.84 18.65
CA LEU A 157 5.07 5.79 17.65
C LEU A 157 3.78 6.27 18.30
N VAL A 158 3.51 7.56 18.19
CA VAL A 158 2.41 8.21 18.90
C VAL A 158 1.24 8.36 17.94
N GLN A 159 0.16 7.65 18.24
CA GLN A 159 -1.13 7.88 17.60
C GLN A 159 -1.59 9.30 17.92
N ARG A 160 -2.09 10.04 16.93
CA ARG A 160 -2.83 11.26 17.22
C ARG A 160 -4.05 10.86 18.06
N LEU A 161 -4.11 11.32 19.31
CA LEU A 161 -5.22 10.99 20.23
C LEU A 161 -6.55 11.37 19.59
N ARG A 162 -7.34 10.33 19.30
CA ARG A 162 -8.63 10.38 18.64
C ARG A 162 -9.40 9.14 19.08
N GLY A 163 -10.36 9.34 19.99
CA GLY A 163 -11.06 8.28 20.70
C GLY A 163 -12.08 7.55 19.84
N GLY A 164 -12.20 6.23 20.06
CA GLY A 164 -13.40 5.44 19.83
C GLY A 164 -13.76 5.07 18.38
N SER A 165 -13.44 3.84 17.98
CA SER A 165 -14.38 2.97 17.25
C SER A 165 -13.83 1.53 17.21
N CYS A 166 -14.37 0.67 18.07
CA CYS A 166 -14.27 -0.79 17.99
C CYS A 166 -15.57 -1.32 17.36
N GLY A 167 -15.49 -2.06 16.26
CA GLY A 167 -16.61 -2.79 15.65
C GLY A 167 -16.39 -3.08 14.16
N PRO A 168 -17.00 -4.15 13.60
CA PRO A 168 -16.92 -4.43 12.15
C PRO A 168 -17.45 -3.21 11.37
N ALA A 169 -16.75 -2.84 10.29
CA ALA A 169 -16.92 -1.56 9.60
C ALA A 169 -18.41 -1.19 9.40
N PRO A 170 -18.91 -0.11 10.01
CA PRO A 170 -20.26 0.35 9.79
C PRO A 170 -20.39 0.84 8.34
N SER A 171 -21.51 0.51 7.68
CA SER A 171 -21.85 1.09 6.39
C SER A 171 -21.87 2.62 6.48
N ILE A 172 -21.48 3.30 5.40
CA ILE A 172 -21.38 4.77 5.33
C ILE A 172 -22.50 5.35 4.46
N GLN A 173 -23.20 6.36 4.97
CA GLN A 173 -24.12 7.17 4.18
C GLN A 173 -23.34 8.27 3.45
N PHE A 174 -23.39 8.29 2.12
CA PHE A 174 -22.59 9.18 1.29
C PHE A 174 -23.29 9.47 -0.05
N SER A 175 -22.83 10.47 -0.81
CA SER A 175 -23.38 10.75 -2.14
C SER A 175 -23.36 9.51 -3.04
N ASP A 176 -24.40 9.30 -3.83
CA ASP A 176 -24.50 8.18 -4.76
C ASP A 176 -23.62 8.43 -5.99
N VAL A 177 -22.37 7.99 -5.91
CA VAL A 177 -21.40 8.14 -7.00
C VAL A 177 -21.74 7.30 -8.24
N SER A 178 -22.71 6.39 -8.15
CA SER A 178 -23.21 5.66 -9.32
C SER A 178 -24.14 6.50 -10.21
N ASP A 179 -24.70 7.58 -9.67
CA ASP A 179 -25.49 8.54 -10.44
C ASP A 179 -24.59 9.63 -11.02
N THR A 180 -24.00 9.36 -12.18
CA THR A 180 -23.10 10.31 -12.87
C THR A 180 -23.83 11.56 -13.37
N LYS A 181 -25.16 11.57 -13.44
CA LYS A 181 -25.95 12.74 -13.81
C LYS A 181 -26.03 13.75 -12.65
N SER A 182 -25.72 13.33 -11.43
CA SER A 182 -25.69 14.20 -10.25
C SER A 182 -24.45 15.10 -10.17
N ILE A 183 -23.51 14.98 -11.11
CA ILE A 183 -22.25 15.74 -11.09
C ILE A 183 -22.52 17.22 -11.36
N ARG A 184 -22.06 18.07 -10.44
CA ARG A 184 -22.09 19.53 -10.51
C ARG A 184 -20.69 20.05 -10.85
N LYS A 185 -20.60 21.08 -11.71
CA LYS A 185 -19.35 21.80 -12.01
C LYS A 185 -19.32 23.11 -11.23
N LEU A 186 -18.26 23.35 -10.48
CA LEU A 186 -18.12 24.50 -9.59
C LEU A 186 -16.84 25.29 -9.93
N GLY A 187 -17.00 26.59 -10.16
CA GLY A 187 -15.88 27.50 -10.35
C GLY A 187 -15.12 27.76 -9.04
N PHE A 188 -13.81 27.99 -9.15
CA PHE A 188 -13.00 28.39 -7.99
C PHE A 188 -13.23 29.87 -7.64
N SER A 189 -13.35 30.15 -6.34
CA SER A 189 -13.37 31.51 -5.81
C SER A 189 -12.00 31.90 -5.25
N LYS A 190 -11.56 33.12 -5.51
CA LYS A 190 -10.35 33.70 -4.90
C LYS A 190 -10.52 33.99 -3.41
N PHE A 191 -11.76 34.01 -2.92
CA PHE A 191 -12.11 34.36 -1.53
C PHE A 191 -12.75 33.18 -0.80
N ALA A 192 -12.32 31.96 -1.11
CA ALA A 192 -12.83 30.77 -0.43
C ALA A 192 -12.56 30.85 1.09
N PRO A 193 -13.57 30.61 1.95
CA PRO A 193 -13.36 30.65 3.38
C PRO A 193 -12.44 29.51 3.84
N ARG A 194 -11.85 29.67 5.03
CA ARG A 194 -10.92 28.68 5.60
C ARG A 194 -11.57 27.30 5.63
N GLY A 195 -10.84 26.28 5.16
CA GLY A 195 -11.34 24.91 5.10
C GLY A 195 -12.21 24.59 3.89
N ARG A 196 -12.47 25.54 2.98
CA ARG A 196 -13.15 25.30 1.68
C ARG A 196 -12.19 25.32 0.50
N THR A 197 -10.90 25.07 0.72
CA THR A 197 -9.87 24.97 -0.33
C THR A 197 -9.77 23.54 -0.86
N ALA A 198 -9.71 23.38 -2.19
CA ALA A 198 -9.48 22.08 -2.83
C ALA A 198 -8.02 21.88 -3.27
N CYS A 199 -7.68 20.65 -3.63
CA CYS A 199 -6.39 20.25 -4.20
C CYS A 199 -6.59 19.42 -5.48
N LYS A 200 -5.52 19.20 -6.26
CA LYS A 200 -5.57 18.26 -7.39
C LYS A 200 -5.81 16.83 -6.87
N GLY A 201 -6.63 16.05 -7.55
CA GLY A 201 -7.05 14.72 -7.10
C GLY A 201 -8.35 14.74 -6.29
N THR A 202 -8.42 13.92 -5.25
CA THR A 202 -9.63 13.67 -4.46
C THR A 202 -9.82 14.70 -3.34
N ASN A 203 -11.03 15.22 -3.22
CA ASN A 203 -11.44 16.17 -2.19
C ASN A 203 -12.77 15.73 -1.57
N ILE A 204 -12.80 15.43 -0.28
CA ILE A 204 -14.02 14.97 0.40
C ILE A 204 -14.66 16.15 1.10
N GLU A 205 -15.88 16.49 0.70
CA GLU A 205 -16.68 17.46 1.44
C GLU A 205 -17.33 16.78 2.64
N CYS A 206 -17.09 17.34 3.81
CA CYS A 206 -17.61 16.84 5.07
C CYS A 206 -18.49 17.89 5.75
N LYS A 207 -19.43 17.41 6.56
CA LYS A 207 -20.15 18.23 7.55
C LYS A 207 -19.33 18.40 8.81
N CYS A 208 -19.23 19.61 9.35
CA CYS A 208 -18.60 19.88 10.64
C CYS A 208 -19.18 21.14 11.28
N GLU A 209 -19.61 21.06 12.53
CA GLU A 209 -20.26 22.16 13.28
C GLU A 209 -19.38 23.41 13.49
N CYS A 210 -18.08 23.32 13.24
CA CYS A 210 -17.15 24.43 13.47
C CYS A 210 -17.22 25.55 12.42
N THR A 211 -18.03 25.41 11.36
CA THR A 211 -18.21 26.46 10.34
C THR A 211 -19.68 26.88 10.26
N PRO A 212 -20.01 28.14 9.95
CA PRO A 212 -21.41 28.60 9.91
C PRO A 212 -22.30 27.83 8.91
N ASP A 213 -21.71 27.36 7.80
CA ASP A 213 -22.38 26.56 6.77
C ASP A 213 -22.30 25.05 7.04
N HIS A 214 -21.66 24.65 8.14
CA HIS A 214 -21.29 23.30 8.51
C HIS A 214 -20.56 22.51 7.41
N ARG A 215 -19.84 23.13 6.46
CA ARG A 215 -19.12 22.44 5.38
C ARG A 215 -17.63 22.70 5.40
N VAL A 216 -16.84 21.65 5.24
CA VAL A 216 -15.38 21.71 5.08
C VAL A 216 -14.91 20.71 4.02
N ILE A 217 -13.75 20.96 3.41
CA ILE A 217 -13.12 20.08 2.42
C ILE A 217 -11.90 19.41 3.04
N CYS A 218 -11.96 18.09 3.19
CA CYS A 218 -10.83 17.25 3.50
C CYS A 218 -10.09 16.89 2.19
N ARG A 219 -8.94 17.51 1.98
CA ARG A 219 -8.05 17.26 0.83
C ARG A 219 -7.38 15.90 0.99
N LYS A 220 -7.54 15.02 0.00
CA LYS A 220 -6.94 13.66 -0.03
C LYS A 220 -5.91 13.48 -1.14
N TYR A 221 -5.77 14.45 -2.04
CA TYR A 221 -4.82 14.42 -3.15
C TYR A 221 -5.02 13.20 -4.07
N PHE A 222 -3.98 12.79 -4.80
CA PHE A 222 -4.00 11.56 -5.60
C PHE A 222 -3.85 10.32 -4.69
N GLY A 223 -4.36 9.19 -5.15
CA GLY A 223 -4.26 7.91 -4.46
C GLY A 223 -5.62 7.23 -4.29
N ILE A 224 -5.61 6.20 -3.45
CA ILE A 224 -6.77 5.36 -3.13
C ILE A 224 -7.27 5.71 -1.74
N ILE A 225 -8.59 5.83 -1.59
CA ILE A 225 -9.27 5.98 -0.30
C ILE A 225 -10.43 5.00 -0.20
N GLU A 226 -10.40 4.14 0.82
CA GLU A 226 -11.53 3.31 1.22
C GLU A 226 -12.37 4.07 2.26
N LEU A 227 -13.51 4.62 1.82
CA LEU A 227 -14.28 5.61 2.56
C LEU A 227 -14.82 5.08 3.89
N SER A 228 -15.20 3.80 3.94
CA SER A 228 -15.71 3.13 5.14
C SER A 228 -14.66 2.92 6.23
N GLU A 229 -13.38 2.94 5.87
CA GLU A 229 -12.24 2.77 6.80
C GLU A 229 -11.46 4.07 7.00
N ALA A 230 -11.77 5.10 6.22
CA ALA A 230 -11.04 6.36 6.23
C ALA A 230 -11.42 7.24 7.42
N THR A 231 -10.41 7.70 8.15
CA THR A 231 -10.58 8.77 9.15
C THR A 231 -10.58 10.15 8.47
N PHE A 232 -11.50 11.00 8.90
CA PHE A 232 -11.62 12.39 8.45
C PHE A 232 -11.23 13.34 9.58
N ILE A 233 -10.51 14.40 9.22
CA ILE A 233 -10.03 15.42 10.16
C ILE A 233 -10.44 16.77 9.61
N CYS A 234 -11.20 17.53 10.40
CA CYS A 234 -11.59 18.87 10.00
C CYS A 234 -10.35 19.77 9.81
N PRO A 235 -10.18 20.44 8.67
CA PRO A 235 -9.06 21.36 8.46
C PRO A 235 -9.15 22.63 9.32
N ASN A 236 -10.32 22.93 9.89
CA ASN A 236 -10.57 24.13 10.68
C ASN A 236 -10.38 23.88 12.18
N CYS A 237 -11.18 23.00 12.76
CA CYS A 237 -11.15 22.72 14.20
C CYS A 237 -10.32 21.49 14.58
N HIS A 238 -9.81 20.74 13.60
CA HIS A 238 -9.05 19.52 13.80
C HIS A 238 -9.79 18.39 14.54
N ARG A 239 -11.12 18.46 14.71
CA ARG A 239 -11.94 17.33 15.21
C ARG A 239 -12.14 16.24 14.14
N HIS A 240 -12.47 15.03 14.59
CA HIS A 240 -12.78 13.82 13.76
C HIS A 240 -14.10 13.15 14.14
N ASP A 241 -14.49 13.35 15.39
CA ASP A 241 -15.64 12.81 16.10
C ASP A 241 -16.93 13.49 15.63
N THR A 242 -16.82 14.75 15.21
CA THR A 242 -17.96 15.55 14.72
C THR A 242 -17.90 15.82 13.22
N ILE A 243 -17.02 15.13 12.47
CA ILE A 243 -16.89 15.34 11.03
C ILE A 243 -17.46 14.15 10.27
N VAL A 244 -18.39 14.43 9.37
CA VAL A 244 -19.10 13.38 8.62
C VAL A 244 -18.86 13.60 7.14
N PRO A 245 -18.22 12.67 6.41
CA PRO A 245 -18.09 12.79 4.95
C PRO A 245 -19.46 12.74 4.29
N VAL A 246 -19.69 13.59 3.29
CA VAL A 246 -21.01 13.69 2.64
C VAL A 246 -20.93 13.52 1.13
N THR A 247 -19.90 14.09 0.50
CA THR A 247 -19.68 13.91 -0.93
C THR A 247 -18.21 14.04 -1.30
N VAL A 248 -17.90 13.78 -2.57
CA VAL A 248 -16.56 13.84 -3.14
C VAL A 248 -16.56 14.78 -4.35
N GLY A 249 -15.46 15.51 -4.50
CA GLY A 249 -15.13 16.23 -5.71
C GLY A 249 -13.70 16.02 -6.17
N PHE A 250 -13.47 16.36 -7.44
CA PHE A 250 -12.26 16.09 -8.19
C PHE A 250 -11.82 17.31 -8.98
N TRP A 251 -10.51 17.47 -9.11
CA TRP A 251 -9.91 18.52 -9.92
C TRP A 251 -8.56 18.08 -10.47
N ALA A 252 -8.30 18.35 -11.74
CA ALA A 252 -7.01 18.12 -12.41
C ALA A 252 -6.47 16.68 -12.21
N CYS A 253 -7.33 15.69 -12.44
CA CYS A 253 -7.03 14.28 -12.21
C CYS A 253 -7.90 13.37 -13.09
N LYS A 254 -7.50 12.11 -13.20
CA LYS A 254 -8.43 11.03 -13.54
C LYS A 254 -8.92 10.34 -12.27
N TYR A 255 -10.16 9.88 -12.25
CA TYR A 255 -10.72 9.17 -11.10
C TYR A 255 -11.59 7.98 -11.51
N ARG A 256 -11.75 7.01 -10.61
CA ARG A 256 -12.75 5.94 -10.71
C ARG A 256 -13.25 5.51 -9.33
N PHE A 257 -14.32 4.73 -9.33
CA PHE A 257 -14.98 4.22 -8.12
C PHE A 257 -15.16 2.71 -8.17
N HIS A 258 -15.07 2.09 -7.00
CA HIS A 258 -15.49 0.71 -6.75
C HIS A 258 -16.31 0.68 -5.47
N GLY A 259 -17.53 0.17 -5.50
CA GLY A 259 -18.40 0.20 -4.32
C GLY A 259 -19.40 -0.93 -4.26
N ILE A 260 -19.83 -1.23 -3.03
CA ILE A 260 -20.87 -2.20 -2.71
C ILE A 260 -21.89 -1.48 -1.83
N LYS A 261 -23.14 -1.38 -2.30
CA LYS A 261 -24.25 -0.84 -1.52
C LYS A 261 -24.70 -1.84 -0.46
N ILE A 262 -25.41 -1.38 0.57
CA ILE A 262 -25.89 -2.25 1.66
C ILE A 262 -26.80 -3.39 1.18
N ASN A 263 -27.53 -3.19 0.08
CA ASN A 263 -28.35 -4.20 -0.58
C ASN A 263 -27.55 -5.23 -1.40
N GLY A 264 -26.22 -5.17 -1.38
CA GLY A 264 -25.31 -6.07 -2.12
C GLY A 264 -25.05 -5.65 -3.57
N GLN A 265 -25.70 -4.61 -4.08
CA GLN A 265 -25.45 -4.11 -5.43
C GLN A 265 -24.02 -3.58 -5.55
N GLN A 266 -23.28 -4.10 -6.53
CA GLN A 266 -21.92 -3.67 -6.81
C GLN A 266 -21.92 -2.63 -7.94
N TYR A 267 -21.00 -1.69 -7.84
CA TYR A 267 -20.79 -0.64 -8.82
C TYR A 267 -19.30 -0.41 -9.02
N THR A 268 -18.89 -0.35 -10.28
CA THR A 268 -17.56 0.11 -10.65
C THR A 268 -17.68 1.03 -11.85
N SER A 269 -16.95 2.15 -11.81
CA SER A 269 -16.84 3.06 -12.93
C SER A 269 -15.58 2.79 -13.75
N GLU A 270 -15.62 3.15 -15.04
CA GLU A 270 -14.40 3.39 -15.81
C GLU A 270 -13.67 4.63 -15.27
N TRP A 271 -12.42 4.81 -15.71
CA TRP A 271 -11.69 6.04 -15.46
C TRP A 271 -12.38 7.22 -16.15
N LYS A 272 -12.53 8.31 -15.41
CA LYS A 272 -13.04 9.57 -15.92
C LYS A 272 -12.03 10.69 -15.67
N ASP A 273 -11.80 11.47 -16.71
CA ASP A 273 -10.86 12.59 -16.67
C ASP A 273 -11.56 13.89 -16.25
N VAL A 274 -10.85 14.69 -15.45
CA VAL A 274 -11.21 16.06 -15.09
C VAL A 274 -10.00 16.94 -15.36
N ASN A 275 -10.06 17.70 -16.46
CA ASN A 275 -8.99 18.61 -16.84
C ASN A 275 -8.97 19.86 -15.94
N GLU A 276 -7.89 20.65 -16.01
CA GLU A 276 -7.81 21.91 -15.26
C GLU A 276 -8.89 22.91 -15.68
N SER A 277 -9.28 22.88 -16.97
CA SER A 277 -10.35 23.69 -17.55
C SER A 277 -11.76 23.20 -17.19
N ASP A 278 -11.93 21.97 -16.70
CA ASP A 278 -13.24 21.35 -16.45
C ASP A 278 -13.91 21.81 -15.15
N LEU A 279 -13.34 22.83 -14.50
CA LEU A 279 -13.72 23.31 -13.17
C LEU A 279 -13.66 22.20 -12.11
N PHE A 280 -14.05 22.50 -10.87
CA PHE A 280 -14.14 21.50 -9.83
C PHE A 280 -15.40 20.65 -10.04
N GLN A 281 -15.26 19.34 -10.27
CA GLN A 281 -16.41 18.44 -10.43
C GLN A 281 -16.76 17.78 -9.10
N MET A 282 -18.01 17.87 -8.67
CA MET A 282 -18.47 17.34 -7.38
C MET A 282 -19.79 16.59 -7.55
N PHE A 283 -19.96 15.47 -6.86
CA PHE A 283 -21.24 14.78 -6.81
C PHE A 283 -22.25 15.55 -5.96
N ASP A 284 -23.53 15.43 -6.29
CA ASP A 284 -24.57 16.15 -5.55
C ASP A 284 -24.69 15.62 -4.10
N PRO A 285 -24.41 16.44 -3.07
CA PRO A 285 -24.49 15.99 -1.68
C PRO A 285 -25.92 15.67 -1.21
N SER A 286 -26.96 16.07 -1.97
CA SER A 286 -28.37 15.76 -1.67
C SER A 286 -28.80 14.39 -2.20
N LYS A 287 -28.07 13.80 -3.16
CA LYS A 287 -28.34 12.47 -3.71
C LYS A 287 -27.49 11.45 -2.96
N GLN A 288 -28.03 10.86 -1.89
CA GLN A 288 -27.29 9.94 -1.02
C GLN A 288 -27.76 8.50 -1.11
N THR A 289 -26.85 7.58 -0.79
CA THR A 289 -27.12 6.16 -0.61
C THR A 289 -26.21 5.59 0.48
N THR A 290 -26.48 4.35 0.89
CA THR A 290 -25.72 3.67 1.94
C THR A 290 -24.77 2.66 1.32
N TRP A 291 -23.47 2.93 1.45
CA TRP A 291 -22.40 2.08 0.97
C TRP A 291 -21.95 1.16 2.10
N LYS A 292 -21.94 -0.14 1.84
CA LYS A 292 -21.25 -1.11 2.70
C LYS A 292 -19.73 -0.96 2.56
N ARG A 293 -19.27 -0.68 1.33
CA ARG A 293 -17.87 -0.40 0.99
C ARG A 293 -17.85 0.60 -0.16
N LEU A 294 -16.95 1.57 -0.11
CA LEU A 294 -16.73 2.48 -1.23
C LEU A 294 -15.25 2.85 -1.30
N VAL A 295 -14.61 2.50 -2.40
CA VAL A 295 -13.22 2.84 -2.73
C VAL A 295 -13.24 3.89 -3.83
N ILE A 296 -12.51 4.96 -3.62
CA ILE A 296 -12.31 6.05 -4.57
C ILE A 296 -10.84 6.05 -4.95
N GLU A 297 -10.57 6.07 -6.25
CA GLU A 297 -9.22 6.11 -6.76
C GLU A 297 -9.04 7.35 -7.63
N SER A 298 -7.91 8.03 -7.46
CA SER A 298 -7.55 9.18 -8.30
C SER A 298 -6.07 9.18 -8.63
N ALA A 299 -5.73 9.60 -9.84
CA ALA A 299 -4.36 9.68 -10.32
C ALA A 299 -4.16 10.91 -11.20
N ARG A 300 -2.90 11.20 -11.54
CA ARG A 300 -2.58 12.23 -12.52
C ARG A 300 -3.16 11.85 -13.89
N LEU A 301 -3.58 12.85 -14.65
CA LEU A 301 -3.96 12.65 -16.05
C LEU A 301 -2.78 12.00 -16.80
N GLY A 302 -3.07 10.99 -17.62
CA GLY A 302 -2.06 10.23 -18.37
C GLY A 302 -1.24 9.23 -17.55
N ALA A 303 -1.45 9.09 -16.24
CA ALA A 303 -0.84 7.99 -15.48
C ALA A 303 -1.31 6.63 -16.04
N PRO A 304 -0.48 5.58 -16.02
CA PRO A 304 -0.93 4.23 -16.36
C PRO A 304 -2.02 3.73 -15.40
N ASP A 305 -2.74 2.68 -15.79
CA ASP A 305 -3.65 1.93 -14.90
C ASP A 305 -2.90 0.68 -14.44
N ASP A 306 -2.47 0.58 -13.18
CA ASP A 306 -1.60 -0.53 -12.75
C ASP A 306 -2.42 -1.73 -12.26
N CYS A 307 -1.99 -2.94 -12.63
CA CYS A 307 -2.68 -4.15 -12.22
C CYS A 307 -2.49 -4.36 -10.72
N THR A 308 -3.56 -4.41 -9.94
CA THR A 308 -3.43 -4.55 -8.48
C THR A 308 -2.96 -5.95 -8.02
N ILE A 309 -2.71 -6.89 -8.94
CA ILE A 309 -2.12 -8.21 -8.63
C ILE A 309 -0.60 -8.18 -8.81
N CYS A 310 -0.09 -7.59 -9.89
CA CYS A 310 1.35 -7.59 -10.20
C CYS A 310 1.99 -6.20 -10.18
N LEU A 311 1.19 -5.15 -9.94
CA LEU A 311 1.57 -3.73 -9.84
C LEU A 311 2.22 -3.15 -11.10
N GLU A 312 2.04 -3.80 -12.25
CA GLU A 312 2.55 -3.36 -13.54
C GLU A 312 1.48 -2.59 -14.34
N PRO A 313 1.87 -1.61 -15.18
CA PRO A 313 0.96 -0.91 -16.08
C PRO A 313 0.13 -1.84 -16.98
N MET A 314 -1.18 -1.68 -16.95
CA MET A 314 -2.14 -2.40 -17.78
C MET A 314 -2.37 -1.68 -19.09
N HIS A 315 -1.81 -2.24 -20.16
CA HIS A 315 -2.09 -1.84 -21.54
C HIS A 315 -3.35 -2.57 -22.06
N THR A 316 -3.56 -3.81 -21.59
CA THR A 316 -4.78 -4.60 -21.75
C THR A 316 -5.23 -5.10 -20.38
N ALA A 317 -6.49 -4.83 -20.01
CA ALA A 317 -7.05 -5.22 -18.73
C ALA A 317 -8.34 -6.00 -18.93
N LYS A 318 -8.54 -7.05 -18.13
CA LYS A 318 -9.83 -7.72 -17.96
C LYS A 318 -10.56 -7.06 -16.79
N SER A 319 -11.68 -6.43 -17.09
CA SER A 319 -12.66 -6.02 -16.08
C SER A 319 -13.51 -7.22 -15.70
N LEU A 320 -13.61 -7.49 -14.40
CA LEU A 320 -14.59 -8.46 -13.88
C LEU A 320 -15.97 -7.83 -13.76
N HIS A 321 -16.99 -8.64 -13.48
CA HIS A 321 -18.36 -8.17 -13.21
C HIS A 321 -18.43 -7.28 -11.95
N CYS A 322 -17.55 -7.49 -10.98
CA CYS A 322 -17.35 -6.57 -9.86
C CYS A 322 -16.58 -5.29 -10.25
N GLY A 323 -16.11 -5.22 -11.49
CA GLY A 323 -15.40 -4.11 -12.13
C GLY A 323 -13.92 -3.95 -11.79
N HIS A 324 -13.39 -4.76 -10.89
CA HIS A 324 -11.93 -4.79 -10.69
C HIS A 324 -11.21 -5.23 -11.96
N ARG A 325 -10.10 -4.54 -12.25
CA ARG A 325 -9.32 -4.70 -13.48
C ARG A 325 -7.96 -5.31 -13.18
N PHE A 326 -7.59 -6.29 -13.98
CA PHE A 326 -6.30 -6.98 -13.88
C PHE A 326 -5.76 -7.29 -15.27
N HIS A 327 -4.46 -7.52 -15.42
CA HIS A 327 -3.99 -8.19 -16.64
C HIS A 327 -4.73 -9.52 -16.78
N GLN A 328 -5.14 -9.86 -18.00
CA GLN A 328 -5.79 -11.14 -18.29
C GLN A 328 -4.98 -12.32 -17.75
N ALA A 329 -3.65 -12.27 -17.92
CA ALA A 329 -2.73 -13.28 -17.42
C ALA A 329 -2.70 -13.36 -15.87
N CYS A 330 -2.84 -12.24 -15.17
CA CYS A 330 -2.88 -12.21 -13.71
C CYS A 330 -4.23 -12.73 -13.19
N TYR A 331 -5.34 -12.39 -13.84
CA TYR A 331 -6.66 -12.93 -13.49
C TYR A 331 -6.75 -14.45 -13.70
N ASN A 332 -6.25 -14.96 -14.83
CA ASN A 332 -6.34 -16.39 -15.16
C ASN A 332 -5.59 -17.30 -14.17
N LYS A 333 -4.61 -16.76 -13.43
CA LYS A 333 -3.91 -17.48 -12.36
C LYS A 333 -4.73 -17.58 -11.06
N TRP A 334 -5.86 -16.90 -10.99
CA TRP A 334 -6.75 -16.87 -9.83
C TRP A 334 -8.01 -17.68 -10.14
N ASN A 335 -8.47 -18.52 -9.19
CA ASN A 335 -9.58 -19.49 -9.34
C ASN A 335 -10.97 -18.83 -9.51
N SER A 336 -11.15 -18.05 -10.58
CA SER A 336 -12.42 -17.45 -11.05
C SER A 336 -13.14 -16.49 -10.09
N SER A 337 -12.61 -16.25 -8.90
CA SER A 337 -13.10 -15.25 -7.94
C SER A 337 -12.29 -13.97 -8.05
N CYS A 338 -12.89 -12.81 -7.79
CA CYS A 338 -12.13 -11.57 -7.78
C CYS A 338 -11.18 -11.53 -6.56
N PRO A 339 -9.86 -11.30 -6.72
CA PRO A 339 -8.92 -11.21 -5.60
C PRO A 339 -9.24 -10.10 -4.58
N LEU A 340 -9.84 -8.99 -5.04
CA LEU A 340 -10.08 -7.79 -4.22
C LEU A 340 -11.41 -7.80 -3.45
N CYS A 341 -12.40 -8.58 -3.90
CA CYS A 341 -13.69 -8.65 -3.22
C CYS A 341 -14.14 -10.07 -2.86
N ARG A 342 -13.41 -11.11 -3.32
CA ARG A 342 -13.71 -12.54 -3.13
C ARG A 342 -15.13 -12.96 -3.53
N PHE A 343 -15.88 -12.10 -4.22
CA PHE A 343 -17.25 -12.37 -4.62
C PHE A 343 -17.25 -13.17 -5.92
N ASN A 344 -17.77 -14.40 -5.85
CA ASN A 344 -18.13 -15.22 -7.00
C ASN A 344 -19.60 -14.90 -7.32
N GLN A 345 -19.92 -14.53 -8.56
CA GLN A 345 -21.28 -14.73 -9.04
C GLN A 345 -21.51 -16.23 -9.25
N SER A 346 -21.94 -16.93 -8.20
CA SER A 346 -22.77 -18.12 -8.37
C SER A 346 -24.19 -17.67 -8.71
N GLN A 347 -24.38 -17.12 -9.91
CA GLN A 347 -25.69 -17.05 -10.55
C GLN A 347 -25.54 -17.45 -12.02
N ASN A 348 -25.24 -18.73 -12.23
CA ASN A 348 -25.80 -19.45 -13.35
C ASN A 348 -26.79 -20.46 -12.76
N THR A 349 -28.07 -20.09 -12.78
CA THR A 349 -29.15 -21.06 -12.77
C THR A 349 -28.95 -22.04 -13.92
N ASN A 350 -29.22 -23.32 -13.62
CA ASN A 350 -29.24 -24.49 -14.51
C ASN A 350 -27.93 -25.28 -14.61
N ALA A 351 -27.65 -26.08 -13.59
CA ALA A 351 -27.38 -27.51 -13.76
C ALA A 351 -27.35 -28.24 -12.40
N LEU A 352 -28.28 -29.19 -12.27
CA LEU A 352 -28.20 -30.42 -11.45
C LEU A 352 -28.50 -30.31 -9.95
N ILE A 353 -29.78 -30.58 -9.68
CA ILE A 353 -30.30 -31.29 -8.52
C ILE A 353 -29.44 -32.53 -8.24
N LEU A 354 -28.96 -32.66 -7.00
CA LEU A 354 -29.00 -33.83 -6.12
C LEU A 354 -27.74 -33.89 -5.23
N GLY A 355 -27.97 -33.88 -3.92
CA GLY A 355 -27.14 -34.66 -2.99
C GLY A 355 -26.18 -33.88 -2.09
N ASN A 356 -26.56 -33.89 -0.80
CA ASN A 356 -25.68 -33.97 0.37
C ASN A 356 -25.09 -32.67 0.93
N THR A 357 -25.75 -32.25 2.01
CA THR A 357 -25.21 -31.52 3.16
C THR A 357 -23.84 -32.04 3.62
N PRO A 358 -22.92 -31.14 4.03
CA PRO A 358 -21.92 -31.49 5.03
C PRO A 358 -22.25 -30.85 6.37
N ARG A 359 -22.28 -31.71 7.38
CA ARG A 359 -22.29 -31.39 8.81
C ARG A 359 -21.05 -30.59 9.20
N LEU A 360 -21.29 -29.72 10.19
CA LEU A 360 -20.29 -29.13 11.07
C LEU A 360 -19.27 -30.17 11.54
N TYR A 361 -17.98 -29.83 11.39
CA TYR A 361 -16.96 -29.88 12.44
C TYR A 361 -15.92 -28.80 12.15
#